data_AF-A0A0V0HAZ6-F1
#
_entry.id   AF-A0A0V0HAZ6-F1
#
_cell.length_a   1.000
_cell.length_b   1.000
_cell.length_c   1.000
_cell.angle_alpha   90.00
_cell.angle_beta   90.00
_cell.angle_gamma   90.00
#
_symmetry.space_group_name_H-M   'P 1'
#
loop_
_entity.id
_entity.type
_entity.pdbx_description
1 polymer ?
#
loop_
_entity_poly.entity_id
_entity_poly.type
_entity_poly.pdbx_seq_one_letter_code
_entity_poly.pdbx_strand_id
1 'polypeptide(L)'
;MHPLTYGDYPLSMRKLVGNRLPKFTPKESMLVKDSCDFIGLNYYTSNFAAHISKPPNTVNISSGTDNLVNQTTSRNGKLIGDPTGVSIFYVAPKGLYKLLVYIKKFYKNPIVYITECGMGESNIDDVAKGINDAQRVDFYQRHIKALYRAFREGVHVKGFFAWSFFDNFEWGS
;
A
#
# COMPACT_ATOMS: atom_id res chain seq x y z
N MET A 1 9.67 0.46 5.48
CA MET A 1 10.57 1.62 5.26
C MET A 1 11.48 1.93 6.44
N HIS A 2 11.08 1.67 7.70
CA HIS A 2 11.89 2.05 8.88
C HIS A 2 13.35 1.52 8.88
N PRO A 3 13.63 0.23 8.56
CA PRO A 3 15.02 -0.24 8.49
C PRO A 3 15.84 0.52 7.45
N LEU A 4 15.27 0.78 6.27
CA LEU A 4 15.93 1.53 5.20
C LEU A 4 16.25 2.99 5.59
N THR A 5 15.48 3.60 6.50
CA THR A 5 15.67 5.01 6.87
C THR A 5 16.47 5.19 8.16
N TYR A 6 16.33 4.25 9.09
CA TYR A 6 16.81 4.38 10.47
C TYR A 6 17.69 3.21 10.94
N GLY A 7 17.85 2.14 10.15
CA GLY A 7 18.69 1.00 10.49
C GLY A 7 18.08 0.01 11.49
N ASP A 8 16.79 0.14 11.81
CA ASP A 8 16.09 -0.77 12.73
C ASP A 8 14.60 -0.92 12.36
N TYR A 9 13.93 -1.90 12.95
CA TYR A 9 12.49 -2.10 12.82
C TYR A 9 11.68 -1.04 13.57
N PRO A 10 10.43 -0.74 13.15
CA PRO A 10 9.54 0.14 13.90
C PRO A 10 9.36 -0.30 15.36
N LEU A 11 9.27 0.65 16.28
CA LEU A 11 9.09 0.37 17.70
C LEU A 11 7.85 -0.50 17.98
N SER A 12 6.76 -0.30 17.24
CA SER A 12 5.54 -1.12 17.34
C SER A 12 5.83 -2.59 17.06
N MET A 13 6.55 -2.90 15.96
CA MET A 13 6.92 -4.28 15.62
C MET A 13 7.83 -4.90 16.68
N ARG A 14 8.84 -4.15 17.15
CA ARG A 14 9.75 -4.65 18.20
C ARG A 14 9.00 -5.01 19.48
N LYS A 15 7.98 -4.24 19.85
CA LYS A 15 7.15 -4.50 21.03
C LYS A 15 6.18 -5.67 20.83
N LEU A 16 5.49 -5.73 19.69
CA LEU A 16 4.43 -6.70 19.44
C LEU A 16 4.96 -8.08 19.04
N VAL A 17 6.02 -8.13 18.23
CA VAL A 17 6.61 -9.37 17.72
C VAL A 17 7.62 -9.97 18.73
N GLY A 18 8.34 -9.10 19.44
CA GLY A 18 9.29 -9.50 20.49
C GLY A 18 10.43 -10.38 19.94
N ASN A 19 10.70 -11.49 20.61
CA ASN A 19 11.85 -12.37 20.31
C ASN A 19 11.75 -13.08 18.95
N ARG A 20 10.58 -13.11 18.31
CA ARG A 20 10.42 -13.66 16.95
C ARG A 20 10.98 -12.72 15.88
N LEU A 21 11.21 -11.45 16.22
CA LEU A 21 11.80 -10.47 15.31
C LEU A 21 13.32 -10.52 15.42
N PRO A 22 14.06 -10.86 14.34
CA PRO A 22 15.52 -10.80 14.35
C PRO A 22 16.00 -9.40 14.71
N LYS A 23 17.18 -9.31 15.32
CA LYS A 23 17.82 -8.04 15.66
C LYS A 23 18.95 -7.78 14.68
N PHE A 24 19.03 -6.56 14.17
CA PHE A 24 20.21 -6.12 13.44
C PHE A 24 21.39 -6.03 14.41
N THR A 25 22.52 -6.61 14.02
CA THR A 25 23.81 -6.24 14.59
C THR A 25 24.14 -4.79 14.22
N PRO A 26 25.07 -4.11 14.93
CA PRO A 26 25.49 -2.76 14.55
C PRO A 26 25.98 -2.67 13.10
N LYS A 27 26.68 -3.70 12.61
CA LYS A 27 27.17 -3.76 11.23
C LYS A 27 26.02 -3.85 10.23
N GLU A 28 25.05 -4.72 10.44
CA GLU A 28 23.89 -4.85 9.53
C GLU A 28 23.00 -3.63 9.56
N SER A 29 22.81 -3.02 10.74
CA SER A 29 22.06 -1.76 10.90
C SER A 29 22.67 -0.64 10.05
N MET A 30 24.01 -0.51 10.07
CA MET A 30 24.72 0.44 9.20
C MET A 30 24.59 0.09 7.72
N LEU A 31 24.61 -1.19 7.35
CA LEU A 31 24.49 -1.62 5.95
C LEU A 31 23.10 -1.37 5.35
N VAL A 32 22.03 -1.52 6.14
CA VAL A 32 20.65 -1.36 5.65
C VAL A 32 20.16 0.10 5.72
N LYS A 33 20.74 0.90 6.62
CA LYS A 33 20.36 2.30 6.77
C LYS A 33 20.81 3.10 5.56
N ASP A 34 19.89 3.88 5.01
CA ASP A 34 20.09 4.75 3.86
C ASP A 34 20.58 3.97 2.60
N SER A 35 20.24 2.68 2.50
CA SER A 35 20.67 1.78 1.41
C SER A 35 19.80 1.83 0.15
N CYS A 36 18.95 2.85 0.01
CA CYS A 36 18.10 3.05 -1.16
C CYS A 36 18.14 4.50 -1.65
N ASP A 37 18.37 4.69 -2.94
CA ASP A 37 18.36 6.02 -3.58
C ASP A 37 16.93 6.53 -3.83
N PHE A 38 15.98 5.61 -4.00
CA PHE A 38 14.56 5.89 -4.20
C PHE A 38 13.69 4.73 -3.69
N ILE A 39 12.39 4.97 -3.62
CA ILE A 39 11.38 4.00 -3.20
C ILE A 39 10.42 3.75 -4.36
N GLY A 40 10.27 2.47 -4.75
CA GLY A 40 9.13 2.01 -5.53
C GLY A 40 7.94 1.77 -4.61
N LEU A 41 6.79 2.34 -4.94
CA LEU A 41 5.54 2.17 -4.20
C LEU A 41 4.47 1.54 -5.10
N ASN A 42 4.04 0.33 -4.73
CA ASN A 42 2.87 -0.33 -5.29
C ASN A 42 1.65 0.06 -4.46
N TYR A 43 0.63 0.65 -5.09
CA TYR A 43 -0.58 1.11 -4.41
C TYR A 43 -1.83 0.75 -5.20
N TYR A 44 -2.74 0.01 -4.57
CA TYR A 44 -3.99 -0.44 -5.20
C TYR A 44 -5.24 0.03 -4.45
N THR A 45 -5.22 -0.03 -3.11
CA THR A 45 -6.42 0.19 -2.29
C THR A 45 -6.06 0.76 -0.91
N SER A 46 -7.08 0.97 -0.09
CA SER A 46 -6.96 1.26 1.34
C SER A 46 -7.93 0.39 2.13
N ASN A 47 -7.69 0.28 3.44
CA ASN A 47 -8.62 -0.32 4.38
C ASN A 47 -8.86 0.61 5.58
N PHE A 48 -10.01 0.44 6.23
CA PHE A 48 -10.16 0.88 7.61
C PHE A 48 -9.44 -0.09 8.53
N ALA A 49 -8.90 0.42 9.63
CA ALA A 49 -8.24 -0.34 10.68
C ALA A 49 -8.96 -0.11 12.00
N ALA A 50 -9.24 -1.19 12.73
CA ALA A 50 -9.78 -1.16 14.08
C ALA A 50 -8.85 -1.95 15.02
N HIS A 51 -8.58 -1.40 16.19
CA HIS A 51 -7.72 -2.04 17.19
C HIS A 51 -8.38 -3.29 17.79
N ILE A 52 -7.59 -4.35 17.95
CA ILE A 52 -7.98 -5.58 18.64
C ILE A 52 -7.40 -5.55 20.06
N SER A 53 -8.28 -5.40 21.06
CA SER A 53 -7.86 -5.29 22.47
C SER A 53 -7.51 -6.63 23.14
N LYS A 54 -7.97 -7.75 22.58
CA LYS A 54 -7.65 -9.09 23.05
C LYS A 54 -7.17 -9.93 21.86
N PRO A 55 -5.90 -10.37 21.83
CA PRO A 55 -5.41 -11.20 20.74
C PRO A 55 -6.31 -12.45 20.64
N PRO A 56 -6.86 -12.77 19.47
CA PRO A 56 -7.79 -13.89 19.32
C PRO A 56 -7.11 -15.24 19.56
N ASN A 57 -5.78 -15.30 19.52
CA ASN A 57 -5.01 -16.50 19.74
C ASN A 57 -3.66 -16.18 20.40
N THR A 58 -3.38 -16.80 21.55
CA THR A 58 -2.09 -16.71 22.25
C THR A 58 -1.19 -17.93 22.00
N VAL A 59 -1.71 -18.94 21.30
CA VAL A 59 -1.06 -20.22 21.04
C VAL A 59 -0.50 -20.26 19.61
N ASN A 60 -1.32 -19.97 18.59
CA ASN A 60 -0.89 -19.93 17.18
C ASN A 60 -0.67 -18.49 16.73
N ILE A 61 0.35 -17.86 17.31
CA ILE A 61 0.74 -16.49 16.95
C ILE A 61 1.35 -16.50 15.55
N SER A 62 0.84 -15.66 14.65
CA SER A 62 1.35 -15.52 13.28
C SER A 62 1.71 -14.07 12.97
N SER A 63 2.58 -13.87 11.97
CA SER A 63 2.93 -12.53 11.47
C SER A 63 1.70 -11.73 11.00
N GLY A 64 0.65 -12.40 10.50
CA GLY A 64 -0.60 -11.77 10.09
C GLY A 64 -1.42 -11.19 11.25
N THR A 65 -1.23 -11.70 12.48
CA THR A 65 -1.98 -11.28 13.68
C THR A 65 -1.21 -10.32 14.59
N ASP A 66 0.10 -10.16 14.36
CA ASP A 66 0.99 -9.38 15.24
C ASP A 66 0.65 -7.90 15.32
N ASN A 67 0.01 -7.35 14.28
CA ASN A 67 -0.35 -5.94 14.23
C ASN A 67 -1.50 -5.56 15.17
N LEU A 68 -2.24 -6.53 15.72
CA LEU A 68 -3.45 -6.34 16.54
C LEU A 68 -4.49 -5.43 15.89
N VAL A 69 -4.66 -5.55 14.58
CA VAL A 69 -5.61 -4.75 13.79
C VAL A 69 -6.56 -5.65 13.03
N ASN A 70 -7.86 -5.34 13.14
CA ASN A 70 -8.86 -5.83 12.21
C ASN A 70 -8.95 -4.86 11.02
N GLN A 71 -8.79 -5.38 9.81
CA GLN A 71 -8.89 -4.59 8.58
C GLN A 71 -10.25 -4.84 7.92
N THR A 72 -10.88 -3.77 7.43
CA THR A 72 -12.15 -3.87 6.71
C THR A 72 -12.23 -2.83 5.60
N THR A 73 -13.02 -3.13 4.58
CA THR A 73 -13.28 -2.23 3.45
C THR A 73 -14.56 -1.41 3.67
N SER A 74 -15.33 -1.71 4.72
CA SER A 74 -16.58 -1.03 5.07
C SER A 74 -16.57 -0.56 6.52
N ARG A 75 -17.13 0.63 6.76
CA ARG A 75 -17.37 1.17 8.10
C ARG A 75 -18.76 1.78 8.17
N ASN A 76 -19.60 1.28 9.08
CA ASN A 76 -21.00 1.70 9.23
C ASN A 76 -21.80 1.60 7.93
N GLY A 77 -21.64 0.49 7.20
CA GLY A 77 -22.29 0.25 5.91
C GLY A 77 -21.71 1.04 4.72
N LYS A 78 -20.71 1.91 4.94
CA LYS A 78 -20.06 2.69 3.88
C LYS A 78 -18.73 2.09 3.47
N LEU A 79 -18.62 1.71 2.20
CA LEU A 79 -17.37 1.27 1.59
C LEU A 79 -16.32 2.39 1.57
N ILE A 80 -15.05 2.00 1.61
CA ILE A 80 -13.92 2.92 1.58
C ILE A 80 -13.74 3.61 0.22
N GLY A 81 -14.25 3.00 -0.84
CA GLY A 81 -14.23 3.47 -2.22
C GLY A 81 -15.15 2.63 -3.09
N ASP A 82 -15.17 2.91 -4.38
CA ASP A 82 -15.95 2.14 -5.35
C ASP A 82 -15.32 0.74 -5.52
N PRO A 83 -16.10 -0.34 -5.62
CA PRO A 83 -15.56 -1.68 -5.83
C PRO A 83 -14.90 -1.79 -7.22
N THR A 84 -13.93 -2.71 -7.33
CA THR A 84 -13.31 -3.09 -8.60
C THR A 84 -13.67 -4.54 -8.95
N GLY A 85 -13.17 -5.06 -10.08
CA GLY A 85 -13.31 -6.48 -10.41
C GLY A 85 -12.58 -7.42 -9.44
N VAL A 86 -11.65 -6.90 -8.63
CA VAL A 86 -10.94 -7.65 -7.59
C VAL A 86 -11.59 -7.37 -6.23
N SER A 87 -12.09 -8.41 -5.57
CA SER A 87 -12.94 -8.31 -4.37
C SER A 87 -12.33 -7.55 -3.18
N ILE A 88 -11.00 -7.52 -3.09
CA ILE A 88 -10.25 -6.83 -2.03
C ILE A 88 -9.83 -5.41 -2.40
N PHE A 89 -9.96 -5.00 -3.67
CA PHE A 89 -9.52 -3.70 -4.16
C PHE A 89 -10.69 -2.73 -4.38
N TYR A 90 -10.51 -1.52 -3.86
CA TYR A 90 -11.48 -0.43 -3.93
C TYR A 90 -10.79 0.84 -4.40
N VAL A 91 -11.50 1.66 -5.17
CA VAL A 91 -10.98 2.92 -5.73
C VAL A 91 -10.76 3.94 -4.61
N ALA A 92 -9.53 4.02 -4.09
CA ALA A 92 -9.18 4.77 -2.88
C ALA A 92 -8.06 5.81 -3.09
N PRO A 93 -8.21 6.82 -3.99
CA PRO A 93 -7.14 7.77 -4.32
C PRO A 93 -6.69 8.64 -3.13
N LYS A 94 -7.59 8.89 -2.17
CA LYS A 94 -7.26 9.63 -0.93
C LYS A 94 -6.22 8.91 -0.07
N GLY A 95 -6.19 7.57 -0.12
CA GLY A 95 -5.19 6.78 0.58
C GLY A 95 -3.79 6.96 0.01
N LEU A 96 -3.65 6.95 -1.33
CA LEU A 96 -2.39 7.22 -2.01
C LEU A 96 -1.80 8.58 -1.59
N TYR A 97 -2.61 9.64 -1.69
CA TYR A 97 -2.20 10.97 -1.25
C TYR A 97 -1.72 10.99 0.20
N LYS A 98 -2.50 10.40 1.12
CA LYS A 98 -2.15 10.35 2.55
C LYS A 98 -0.86 9.58 2.81
N LEU A 99 -0.67 8.45 2.11
CA LEU A 99 0.53 7.62 2.24
C LEU A 99 1.77 8.38 1.79
N LEU A 100 1.69 9.09 0.66
CA LEU A 100 2.79 9.90 0.14
C LEU A 100 3.17 11.05 1.09
N VAL A 101 2.18 11.77 1.63
CA VAL A 101 2.41 12.81 2.65
C VAL A 101 2.99 12.21 3.93
N TYR A 102 2.56 11.02 4.32
CA TYR A 102 3.11 10.28 5.47
C TYR A 102 4.58 9.90 5.24
N ILE A 103 4.90 9.36 4.06
CA ILE A 103 6.28 9.01 3.66
C ILE A 103 7.17 10.26 3.73
N LYS A 104 6.72 11.38 3.16
CA LYS A 104 7.41 12.67 3.26
C LYS A 104 7.70 13.05 4.72
N LYS A 105 6.67 13.02 5.57
CA LYS A 105 6.75 13.51 6.95
C LYS A 105 7.65 12.64 7.83
N PHE A 106 7.62 11.32 7.66
CA PHE A 106 8.23 10.38 8.60
C PHE A 106 9.45 9.62 8.07
N TYR A 107 9.80 9.78 6.79
CA TYR A 107 10.90 9.01 6.18
C TYR A 107 11.86 9.87 5.35
N LYS A 108 12.13 11.11 5.80
CA LYS A 108 13.10 12.04 5.18
C LYS A 108 12.77 12.46 3.73
N ASN A 109 11.51 12.38 3.31
CA ASN A 109 11.05 12.77 1.96
C ASN A 109 11.91 12.19 0.82
N PRO A 110 12.01 10.86 0.71
CA PRO A 110 12.82 10.21 -0.30
C PRO A 110 12.22 10.41 -1.70
N ILE A 111 13.00 10.14 -2.74
CA ILE A 111 12.46 10.04 -4.10
C ILE A 111 11.49 8.85 -4.16
N VAL A 112 10.30 9.06 -4.72
CA VAL A 112 9.27 8.01 -4.87
C VAL A 112 8.86 7.86 -6.33
N TYR A 113 8.78 6.61 -6.79
CA TYR A 113 8.10 6.22 -8.02
C TYR A 113 6.89 5.38 -7.65
N ILE A 114 5.71 5.67 -8.21
CA ILE A 114 4.60 4.72 -8.15
C ILE A 114 4.93 3.62 -9.16
N THR A 115 5.30 2.45 -8.66
CA THR A 115 5.78 1.32 -9.47
C THR A 115 4.68 0.42 -9.95
N GLU A 116 3.57 0.37 -9.20
CA GLU A 116 2.33 -0.23 -9.65
C GLU A 116 1.15 0.53 -9.08
N CYS A 117 0.14 0.76 -9.91
CA CYS A 117 -1.18 1.20 -9.48
C CYS A 117 -2.16 0.82 -10.57
N GLY A 118 -3.25 0.15 -10.24
CA GLY A 118 -4.16 -0.39 -11.23
C GLY A 118 -5.45 -0.92 -10.63
N MET A 119 -6.35 -1.37 -11.50
CA MET A 119 -7.55 -2.08 -11.12
C MET A 119 -7.82 -3.23 -12.08
N GLY A 120 -8.31 -4.35 -11.54
CA GLY A 120 -8.89 -5.43 -12.34
C GLY A 120 -10.36 -5.15 -12.64
N GLU A 121 -10.82 -5.68 -13.76
CA GLU A 121 -12.24 -5.75 -14.13
C GLU A 121 -12.68 -7.21 -14.05
N SER A 122 -13.99 -7.44 -13.91
CA SER A 122 -14.56 -8.78 -13.85
C SER A 122 -15.73 -8.90 -14.82
N ASN A 123 -16.11 -10.12 -15.16
CA ASN A 123 -17.22 -10.42 -16.08
C ASN A 123 -17.02 -9.86 -17.51
N ILE A 124 -15.78 -9.86 -18.00
CA ILE A 124 -15.46 -9.53 -19.39
C ILE A 124 -15.54 -10.82 -20.22
N ASP A 125 -16.65 -10.98 -20.94
CA ASP A 125 -16.98 -12.15 -21.77
C ASP A 125 -16.81 -11.87 -23.28
N ASP A 126 -16.59 -10.62 -23.68
CA ASP A 126 -16.31 -10.23 -25.06
C ASP A 126 -15.34 -9.04 -25.17
N VAL A 127 -14.73 -8.90 -26.35
CA VAL A 127 -13.71 -7.88 -26.65
C VAL A 127 -14.26 -6.45 -26.58
N ALA A 128 -15.51 -6.23 -27.02
CA ALA A 128 -16.09 -4.89 -27.03
C ALA A 128 -16.29 -4.36 -25.61
N LYS A 129 -16.68 -5.23 -24.67
CA LYS A 129 -16.72 -4.91 -23.24
C LYS A 129 -15.33 -4.67 -22.66
N GLY A 130 -14.35 -5.50 -23.00
CA GLY A 130 -12.97 -5.35 -22.50
C GLY A 130 -12.29 -4.06 -22.94
N ILE A 131 -12.61 -3.56 -24.15
CA ILE A 131 -12.07 -2.29 -24.67
C ILE A 131 -12.79 -1.08 -24.05
N ASN A 132 -14.05 -1.23 -23.61
CA ASN A 132 -14.83 -0.13 -23.04
C ASN A 132 -14.63 0.00 -21.52
N ASP A 133 -13.40 0.34 -21.11
CA ASP A 133 -12.93 0.31 -19.72
C ASP A 133 -13.02 1.67 -19.00
N ALA A 134 -14.16 2.36 -19.12
CA ALA A 134 -14.36 3.70 -18.55
C ALA A 134 -14.07 3.79 -17.04
N GLN A 135 -14.29 2.70 -16.30
CA GLN A 135 -13.96 2.62 -14.87
C GLN A 135 -12.45 2.68 -14.63
N ARG A 136 -11.64 1.97 -15.44
CA ARG A 136 -10.17 2.00 -15.37
C ARG A 136 -9.65 3.40 -15.70
N VAL A 137 -10.25 4.07 -16.69
CA VAL A 137 -9.92 5.47 -17.01
C VAL A 137 -10.20 6.40 -15.81
N ASP A 138 -11.38 6.34 -15.19
CA ASP A 138 -11.70 7.14 -14.00
C ASP A 138 -10.75 6.84 -12.83
N PHE A 139 -10.44 5.55 -12.60
CA PHE A 139 -9.49 5.11 -11.58
C PHE A 139 -8.14 5.82 -11.75
N TYR A 140 -7.55 5.78 -12.94
CA TYR A 140 -6.26 6.40 -13.20
C TYR A 140 -6.32 7.91 -13.05
N GLN A 141 -7.35 8.56 -13.60
CA GLN A 141 -7.52 10.01 -13.45
C GLN A 141 -7.57 10.44 -11.98
N ARG A 142 -8.30 9.69 -11.14
CA ARG A 142 -8.41 9.98 -9.72
C ARG A 142 -7.11 9.76 -8.95
N HIS A 143 -6.38 8.69 -9.23
CA HIS A 143 -5.10 8.40 -8.58
C HIS A 143 -3.99 9.36 -9.03
N ILE A 144 -3.94 9.71 -10.31
CA ILE A 144 -3.00 10.71 -10.84
C ILE A 144 -3.30 12.10 -10.26
N LYS A 145 -4.58 12.49 -10.11
CA LYS A 145 -4.95 13.74 -9.41
C LYS A 145 -4.48 13.74 -7.95
N ALA A 146 -4.61 12.62 -7.25
CA ALA A 146 -4.12 12.47 -5.87
C ALA A 146 -2.58 12.54 -5.79
N LEU A 147 -1.89 11.91 -6.73
CA LEU A 147 -0.43 11.97 -6.87
C LEU A 147 0.04 13.41 -7.12
N TYR A 148 -0.60 14.10 -8.08
CA TYR A 148 -0.31 15.48 -8.42
C TYR A 148 -0.51 16.40 -7.20
N ARG A 149 -1.58 16.19 -6.43
CA ARG A 149 -1.77 16.92 -5.17
C ARG A 149 -0.61 16.70 -4.19
N ALA A 150 -0.17 15.46 -3.99
CA ALA A 150 0.96 15.15 -3.11
C ALA A 150 2.26 15.81 -3.61
N PHE A 151 2.51 15.78 -4.92
CA PHE A 151 3.62 16.47 -5.57
C PHE A 151 3.59 17.98 -5.31
N ARG A 152 2.41 18.62 -5.45
CA ARG A 152 2.21 20.05 -5.13
C ARG A 152 2.47 20.39 -3.67
N GLU A 153 2.35 19.42 -2.77
CA GLU A 153 2.68 19.54 -1.35
C GLU A 153 4.15 19.18 -1.05
N GLY A 154 4.99 19.03 -2.07
CA GLY A 154 6.45 18.85 -1.94
C GLY A 154 6.89 17.41 -1.67
N VAL A 155 6.04 16.41 -1.92
CA VAL A 155 6.50 15.02 -1.98
C VAL A 155 7.38 14.83 -3.22
N HIS A 156 8.55 14.21 -3.07
CA HIS A 156 9.50 13.98 -4.16
C HIS A 156 9.10 12.81 -5.08
N VAL A 157 7.91 12.91 -5.69
CA VAL A 157 7.45 11.94 -6.69
C VAL A 157 8.13 12.19 -8.04
N LYS A 158 8.58 11.12 -8.71
CA LYS A 158 9.27 11.19 -10.00
C LYS A 158 8.63 10.38 -11.13
N GLY A 159 7.66 9.52 -10.85
CA GLY A 159 6.96 8.79 -11.90
C GLY A 159 5.74 8.02 -11.43
N PHE A 160 4.93 7.61 -12.41
CA PHE A 160 3.76 6.77 -12.23
C PHE A 160 3.74 5.69 -13.32
N PHE A 161 3.77 4.44 -12.90
CA PHE A 161 3.73 3.28 -13.76
C PHE A 161 2.41 2.54 -13.51
N ALA A 162 1.56 2.53 -14.54
CA ALA A 162 0.27 1.86 -14.50
C ALA A 162 0.45 0.34 -14.46
N TRP A 163 -0.30 -0.34 -13.59
CA TRP A 163 -0.38 -1.80 -13.60
C TRP A 163 -1.70 -2.22 -14.26
N SER A 164 -1.69 -2.86 -15.42
CA SER A 164 -0.55 -3.28 -16.22
C SER A 164 -0.70 -2.81 -17.66
N PHE A 165 0.35 -2.97 -18.46
CA PHE A 165 0.32 -2.56 -19.85
C PHE A 165 -0.59 -3.46 -20.71
N PHE A 166 -0.71 -4.73 -20.36
CA PHE A 166 -1.58 -5.72 -21.00
C PHE A 166 -2.20 -6.64 -19.95
N ASP A 167 -3.35 -7.21 -20.27
CA ASP A 167 -3.89 -8.34 -19.52
C ASP A 167 -2.83 -9.43 -19.37
N ASN A 168 -2.74 -9.99 -18.18
CA ASN A 168 -1.75 -10.99 -17.83
C ASN A 168 -2.31 -11.97 -16.79
N PHE A 169 -1.49 -12.95 -16.42
CA PHE A 169 -1.87 -13.93 -15.41
C PHE A 169 -1.91 -13.27 -14.02
N GLU A 170 -3.11 -13.11 -13.47
CA GLU A 170 -3.32 -12.57 -12.13
C GLU A 170 -3.33 -13.69 -11.09
N TRP A 171 -2.44 -13.59 -10.09
CA TRP A 171 -2.25 -14.64 -9.09
C TRP A 171 -3.48 -14.76 -8.17
N GLY A 172 -4.08 -15.96 -8.12
CA GLY A 172 -5.19 -16.26 -7.21
C GLY A 172 -6.52 -15.62 -7.57
N SER A 173 -6.69 -15.19 -8.83
CA SER A 173 -7.97 -14.72 -9.41
C SER A 173 -8.80 -15.83 -10.01
#